data_AF-A0A151ZJ44-F1
#
_entry.id   AF-A0A151ZJ44-F1
#
_cell.length_a   1.000
_cell.length_b   1.000
_cell.length_c   1.000
_cell.angle_alpha   90.00
_cell.angle_beta   90.00
_cell.angle_gamma   90.00
#
_symmetry.space_group_name_H-M   'P 1'
#
loop_
_entity.id
_entity.type
_entity.pdbx_description
1 polymer ?
#
loop_
_entity_poly.entity_id
_entity_poly.type
_entity_poly.pdbx_seq_one_letter_code
_entity_poly.pdbx_strand_id
1 'polypeptide(L)'
;MTWTYNQKTGEISGNYEGKSYSGQGYSGHGTHRNKPEDQNIKNEGPIPTGTYSIGKEHKGKNGPVILDLKPHSSNDMHGRSDFQIHGDSIKNPGTGSRGCIVLPREVRESISKSGDSELKVVNE
;
A
#
# COMPACT_ATOMS: atom_id res chain seq x y z
N MET A 1 -2.50 15.28 -7.43
CA MET A 1 -1.83 14.28 -8.28
C MET A 1 -2.08 12.91 -7.64
N THR A 2 -1.64 11.82 -8.27
CA THR A 2 -2.02 10.44 -7.87
C THR A 2 -0.76 9.59 -7.74
N TRP A 3 -0.63 8.84 -6.64
CA TRP A 3 0.38 7.80 -6.48
C TRP A 3 -0.07 6.52 -7.18
N THR A 4 0.83 5.76 -7.77
CA THR A 4 0.55 4.47 -8.40
C THR A 4 1.36 3.38 -7.74
N TYR A 5 0.70 2.33 -7.27
CA TYR A 5 1.34 1.14 -6.71
C TYR A 5 1.08 -0.06 -7.61
N ASN A 6 2.14 -0.73 -8.03
CA ASN A 6 2.05 -1.98 -8.76
C ASN A 6 2.11 -3.14 -7.77
N GLN A 7 1.00 -3.85 -7.57
CA GLN A 7 0.93 -4.94 -6.60
C GLN A 7 1.76 -6.18 -6.99
N LYS A 8 2.13 -6.31 -8.27
CA LYS A 8 2.92 -7.44 -8.78
C LYS A 8 4.42 -7.22 -8.59
N THR A 9 4.89 -6.00 -8.80
CA THR A 9 6.31 -5.66 -8.61
C THR A 9 6.60 -5.13 -7.21
N GLY A 10 5.60 -4.57 -6.54
CA GLY A 10 5.75 -3.84 -5.29
C GLY A 10 6.30 -2.42 -5.47
N GLU A 11 6.45 -1.96 -6.71
CA GLU A 11 6.89 -0.59 -7.01
C GLU A 11 5.79 0.41 -6.68
N ILE A 12 6.16 1.55 -6.11
CA ILE A 12 5.28 2.71 -5.97
C ILE A 12 5.93 3.92 -6.65
N SER A 13 5.15 4.68 -7.41
CA SER A 13 5.61 5.88 -8.09
C SER A 13 4.61 7.02 -7.94
N GLY A 14 5.12 8.25 -8.00
CA GLY A 14 4.32 9.46 -7.85
C GLY A 14 5.16 10.71 -8.05
N ASN A 15 4.64 11.85 -7.62
CA ASN A 15 5.38 13.11 -7.60
C ASN A 15 5.55 13.59 -6.16
N TYR A 16 6.74 14.05 -5.84
CA TYR A 16 7.04 14.68 -4.56
C TYR A 16 7.92 15.90 -4.81
N GLU A 17 7.54 17.06 -4.26
CA GLU A 17 8.25 18.34 -4.44
C GLU A 17 8.50 18.70 -5.93
N GLY A 18 7.55 18.38 -6.80
CA GLY A 18 7.63 18.69 -8.24
C GLY A 18 8.56 17.79 -9.04
N LYS A 19 9.01 16.66 -8.48
CA LYS A 19 9.86 15.67 -9.15
C LYS A 19 9.22 14.28 -9.11
N SER A 20 9.50 13.48 -10.14
CA SER A 20 9.16 12.06 -10.12
C SER A 20 9.85 11.37 -8.95
N TYR A 21 9.09 10.56 -8.22
CA TYR A 21 9.56 9.76 -7.09
C TYR A 21 9.16 8.30 -7.30
N SER A 22 10.04 7.38 -6.93
CA SER A 22 9.79 5.95 -6.94
C SER A 22 10.29 5.29 -5.66
N GLY A 23 9.58 4.28 -5.19
CA GLY A 23 9.95 3.46 -4.04
C GLY A 23 9.62 1.99 -4.28
N GLN A 24 10.12 1.14 -3.40
CA GLN A 24 9.93 -0.32 -3.47
C GLN A 24 9.32 -0.82 -2.17
N GLY A 25 8.30 -1.67 -2.28
CA GLY A 25 7.60 -2.29 -1.17
C GLY A 25 7.06 -3.67 -1.52
N TYR A 26 6.04 -4.09 -0.79
CA TYR A 26 5.30 -5.32 -1.07
C TYR A 26 3.90 -5.31 -0.45
N SER A 27 3.05 -6.21 -0.91
CA SER A 27 1.74 -6.48 -0.35
C SER A 27 1.47 -7.99 -0.35
N GLY A 28 0.74 -8.47 0.65
CA GLY A 28 0.53 -9.91 0.86
C GLY A 28 1.68 -10.58 1.62
N HIS A 29 1.50 -11.85 1.95
CA HIS A 29 2.37 -12.60 2.84
C HIS A 29 2.80 -13.94 2.24
N GLY A 30 3.99 -14.42 2.64
CA GLY A 30 4.45 -15.78 2.33
C GLY A 30 4.41 -16.07 0.84
N THR A 31 3.74 -17.16 0.47
CA THR A 31 3.57 -17.58 -0.92
C THR A 31 2.64 -16.68 -1.73
N HIS A 32 1.90 -15.76 -1.12
CA HIS A 32 0.93 -14.87 -1.77
C HIS A 32 1.46 -13.44 -1.94
N ARG A 33 2.71 -13.17 -1.50
CA ARG A 33 3.34 -11.86 -1.61
C ARG A 33 3.45 -11.44 -3.07
N ASN A 34 2.93 -10.25 -3.37
CA ASN A 34 2.93 -9.64 -4.69
C ASN A 34 2.36 -10.54 -5.80
N LYS A 35 1.37 -11.38 -5.46
CA LYS A 35 0.67 -12.24 -6.42
C LYS A 35 -0.72 -11.71 -6.73
N PRO A 36 -0.91 -10.97 -7.84
CA PRO A 36 -2.20 -10.37 -8.19
C PRO A 36 -3.36 -11.35 -8.22
N GLU A 37 -3.12 -12.59 -8.65
CA GLU A 37 -4.09 -13.67 -8.71
C GLU A 37 -4.67 -14.06 -7.35
N ASP A 38 -3.94 -13.76 -6.27
CA ASP A 38 -4.31 -14.09 -4.90
C ASP A 38 -4.97 -12.93 -4.16
N GLN A 39 -5.25 -11.79 -4.83
CA GLN A 39 -5.81 -10.59 -4.19
C GLN A 39 -7.19 -10.80 -3.53
N ASN A 40 -7.87 -11.91 -3.82
CA ASN A 40 -9.12 -12.31 -3.16
C ASN A 40 -8.88 -13.09 -1.84
N ILE A 41 -7.66 -13.59 -1.58
CA ILE A 41 -7.36 -14.39 -0.40
C ILE A 41 -7.22 -13.48 0.82
N LYS A 42 -8.23 -13.54 1.69
CA LYS A 42 -8.29 -12.72 2.91
C LYS A 42 -7.08 -12.97 3.80
N ASN A 43 -6.47 -11.89 4.29
CA ASN A 43 -5.30 -11.86 5.17
C ASN A 43 -3.98 -12.40 4.60
N GLU A 44 -3.94 -12.85 3.35
CA GLU A 44 -2.74 -13.45 2.75
C GLU A 44 -2.37 -12.79 1.42
N GLY A 45 -3.35 -12.57 0.55
CA GLY A 45 -3.18 -11.93 -0.75
C GLY A 45 -2.84 -10.45 -0.66
N PRO A 46 -2.28 -9.87 -1.74
CA PRO A 46 -2.01 -8.44 -1.82
C PRO A 46 -3.29 -7.61 -1.79
N ILE A 47 -3.14 -6.30 -1.60
CA ILE A 47 -4.24 -5.33 -1.69
C ILE A 47 -4.95 -5.44 -3.06
N PRO A 48 -6.29 -5.49 -3.13
CA PRO A 48 -6.99 -5.54 -4.41
C PRO A 48 -6.67 -4.35 -5.32
N THR A 49 -6.66 -4.55 -6.64
CA THR A 49 -6.52 -3.45 -7.60
C THR A 49 -7.68 -2.47 -7.52
N GLY A 50 -7.44 -1.23 -7.95
CA GLY A 50 -8.45 -0.18 -7.98
C GLY A 50 -7.94 1.15 -7.41
N THR A 51 -8.87 2.05 -7.15
CA THR A 51 -8.56 3.39 -6.64
C THR A 51 -8.84 3.48 -5.15
N TYR A 52 -7.94 4.12 -4.42
CA TYR A 52 -8.04 4.29 -2.97
C TYR A 52 -7.82 5.76 -2.61
N SER A 53 -8.58 6.24 -1.63
CA SER A 53 -8.27 7.50 -0.96
C SER A 53 -7.23 7.27 0.13
N ILE A 54 -6.21 8.13 0.17
CA ILE A 54 -5.14 8.12 1.17
C ILE A 54 -5.58 8.98 2.36
N GLY A 55 -5.63 8.36 3.53
CA GLY A 55 -5.92 9.03 4.81
C GLY A 55 -4.74 9.85 5.33
N LYS A 56 -5.00 10.65 6.37
CA LYS A 56 -3.96 11.41 7.06
C LYS A 56 -2.98 10.49 7.76
N GLU A 57 -1.72 10.91 7.82
CA GLU A 57 -0.70 10.22 8.59
C GLU A 57 -1.06 10.13 10.08
N HIS A 58 -0.87 8.94 10.65
CA HIS A 58 -0.94 8.75 12.08
C HIS A 58 0.08 7.71 12.57
N LYS A 59 0.11 7.48 13.88
CA LYS A 59 0.89 6.42 14.52
C LYS A 59 -0.04 5.32 15.01
N GLY A 60 0.43 4.08 15.07
CA GLY A 60 -0.38 2.97 15.56
C GLY A 60 0.41 1.69 15.77
N LYS A 61 -0.30 0.56 15.82
CA LYS A 61 0.28 -0.76 16.08
C LYS A 61 1.35 -1.16 15.05
N ASN A 62 1.21 -0.71 13.80
CA ASN A 62 2.12 -1.00 12.70
C ASN A 62 3.28 0.03 12.60
N GLY A 63 3.53 0.78 13.69
CA GLY A 63 4.62 1.73 13.79
C GLY A 63 4.23 3.19 13.49
N PRO A 64 5.22 4.06 13.29
CA PRO A 64 5.00 5.45 12.91
C PRO A 64 4.69 5.57 11.41
N VAL A 65 4.02 6.66 11.00
CA VAL A 65 3.74 7.03 9.58
C VAL A 65 2.80 6.05 8.86
N ILE A 66 1.66 5.74 9.47
CA ILE A 66 0.61 4.89 8.87
C ILE A 66 -0.33 5.78 8.06
N LEU A 67 -0.72 5.32 6.87
CA LEU A 67 -1.73 5.96 6.03
C LEU A 67 -2.86 4.96 5.77
N ASP A 68 -4.06 5.23 6.27
CA ASP A 68 -5.23 4.40 6.00
C ASP A 68 -5.66 4.53 4.53
N LEU A 69 -6.09 3.43 3.92
CA LEU A 69 -6.58 3.39 2.54
C LEU A 69 -8.06 3.07 2.51
N LYS A 70 -8.85 3.99 1.97
CA LYS A 70 -10.29 3.78 1.76
C LYS A 70 -10.53 3.41 0.30
N PRO A 71 -11.05 2.21 -0.01
CA PRO A 71 -11.33 1.83 -1.38
C PRO A 71 -12.46 2.68 -1.97
N HIS A 72 -12.34 2.99 -3.26
CA HIS A 72 -13.45 3.53 -4.02
C HIS A 72 -14.57 2.48 -4.13
N SER A 73 -15.83 2.95 -4.20
CA SER A 73 -17.02 2.07 -4.23
C SER A 73 -17.08 1.13 -5.44
N SER A 74 -16.33 1.41 -6.49
CA SER A 74 -16.23 0.58 -7.69
C SER A 74 -15.18 -0.53 -7.61
N ASN A 75 -14.37 -0.58 -6.55
CA ASN A 75 -13.37 -1.63 -6.38
C ASN A 75 -14.06 -2.94 -5.98
N ASP A 76 -13.67 -4.07 -6.58
CA ASP A 76 -14.00 -5.38 -6.03
C ASP A 76 -13.04 -5.70 -4.88
N MET A 77 -13.54 -5.53 -3.66
CA MET A 77 -12.75 -5.74 -2.45
C MET A 77 -12.78 -7.19 -1.96
N HIS A 78 -13.53 -8.09 -2.61
CA HIS A 78 -13.66 -9.49 -2.22
C HIS A 78 -14.03 -9.68 -0.73
N GLY A 79 -14.85 -8.77 -0.17
CA GLY A 79 -15.23 -8.77 1.25
C GLY A 79 -14.09 -8.41 2.23
N ARG A 80 -13.01 -7.78 1.74
CA ARG A 80 -11.86 -7.32 2.53
C ARG A 80 -11.93 -5.82 2.80
N SER A 81 -11.28 -5.38 3.88
CA SER A 81 -11.27 -4.00 4.36
C SER A 81 -9.97 -3.71 5.12
N ASP A 82 -9.88 -2.50 5.70
CA ASP A 82 -8.83 -2.11 6.67
C ASP A 82 -7.42 -2.11 6.09
N PHE A 83 -7.30 -1.68 4.84
CA PHE A 83 -6.03 -1.54 4.15
C PHE A 83 -5.29 -0.30 4.60
N GLN A 84 -3.96 -0.43 4.70
CA GLN A 84 -3.07 0.65 5.10
C GLN A 84 -1.79 0.63 4.26
N ILE A 85 -1.11 1.78 4.22
CA ILE A 85 0.33 1.86 3.95
C ILE A 85 1.05 1.95 5.30
N HIS A 86 1.95 1.03 5.60
CA HIS A 86 2.72 1.04 6.85
C HIS A 86 4.14 0.46 6.69
N GLY A 87 4.93 0.51 7.77
CA GLY A 87 6.28 -0.04 7.78
C GLY A 87 6.30 -1.54 8.04
N ASP A 88 7.40 -2.21 7.70
CA ASP A 88 7.55 -3.63 7.98
C ASP A 88 7.72 -3.92 9.49
N SER A 89 7.50 -5.18 9.87
CA SER A 89 7.80 -5.66 11.20
C SER A 89 9.31 -5.62 11.46
N ILE A 90 9.72 -4.93 12.52
CA ILE A 90 11.12 -4.94 12.99
C ILE A 90 11.51 -6.32 13.50
N LYS A 91 10.58 -7.02 14.18
CA LYS A 91 10.84 -8.33 14.80
C LYS A 91 10.94 -9.45 13.75
N ASN A 92 10.10 -9.41 12.73
CA ASN A 92 10.02 -10.43 11.69
C ASN A 92 9.86 -9.76 10.31
N PRO A 93 10.92 -9.18 9.73
CA PRO A 93 10.85 -8.51 8.43
C PRO A 93 10.30 -9.40 7.32
N GLY A 94 9.58 -8.81 6.36
CA GLY A 94 8.96 -9.51 5.23
C GLY A 94 7.65 -10.24 5.57
N THR A 95 7.21 -10.18 6.82
CA THR A 95 5.98 -10.86 7.28
C THR A 95 4.87 -9.90 7.71
N GLY A 96 5.10 -8.58 7.59
CA GLY A 96 4.24 -7.56 8.18
C GLY A 96 2.89 -7.35 7.48
N SER A 97 2.74 -7.74 6.22
CA SER A 97 1.52 -7.52 5.46
C SER A 97 0.53 -8.68 5.60
N ARG A 98 -0.77 -8.36 5.75
CA ARG A 98 -1.90 -9.27 5.53
C ARG A 98 -2.79 -8.78 4.36
N GLY A 99 -2.15 -8.11 3.41
CA GLY A 99 -2.79 -7.38 2.32
C GLY A 99 -2.60 -5.87 2.37
N CYS A 100 -2.02 -5.30 3.41
CA CYS A 100 -1.60 -3.89 3.42
C CYS A 100 -0.38 -3.68 2.50
N ILE A 101 -0.12 -2.42 2.14
CA ILE A 101 1.11 -2.05 1.44
C ILE A 101 2.19 -1.78 2.49
N VAL A 102 3.30 -2.51 2.41
CA VAL A 102 4.47 -2.30 3.25
C VAL A 102 5.51 -1.51 2.48
N LEU A 103 5.89 -0.34 3.01
CA LEU A 103 6.85 0.57 2.38
C LEU A 103 7.90 1.11 3.37
N PRO A 104 9.11 1.42 2.89
CA PRO A 104 10.11 2.16 3.66
C PRO A 104 9.54 3.48 4.20
N ARG A 105 10.10 3.96 5.31
CA ARG A 105 9.55 5.11 6.04
C ARG A 105 9.61 6.39 5.21
N GLU A 106 10.73 6.61 4.53
CA GLU A 106 10.98 7.76 3.66
C GLU A 106 9.95 7.87 2.53
N VAL A 107 9.54 6.73 1.96
CA VAL A 107 8.51 6.67 0.92
C VAL A 107 7.15 7.08 1.50
N ARG A 108 6.80 6.54 2.68
CA ARG A 108 5.53 6.85 3.35
C ARG A 108 5.44 8.32 3.77
N GLU A 109 6.54 8.87 4.26
CA GLU A 109 6.63 10.29 4.57
C GLU A 109 6.50 11.15 3.31
N SER A 110 7.07 10.73 2.18
CA SER A 110 6.94 11.44 0.90
C SER A 110 5.49 11.44 0.40
N ILE A 111 4.80 10.29 0.50
CA ILE A 111 3.36 10.19 0.19
C ILE A 111 2.56 11.14 1.08
N SER A 112 2.76 11.06 2.40
CA SER A 112 2.10 11.91 3.40
C SER A 112 2.30 13.41 3.11
N LYS A 113 3.54 13.82 2.86
CA LYS A 113 3.93 15.23 2.65
C LYS A 113 3.59 15.75 1.24
N SER A 114 3.33 14.87 0.28
CA SER A 114 2.95 15.28 -1.09
C SER A 114 1.62 16.05 -1.12
N GLY A 115 0.74 15.82 -0.14
CA GLY A 115 -0.63 16.35 -0.15
C GLY A 115 -1.56 15.64 -1.14
N ASP A 116 -1.06 14.67 -1.90
CA ASP A 116 -1.89 13.82 -2.76
C ASP A 116 -2.75 12.89 -1.90
N SER A 117 -4.01 12.74 -2.33
CA SER A 117 -5.03 12.00 -1.57
C SER A 117 -5.51 10.74 -2.30
N GLU A 118 -4.91 10.40 -3.44
CA GLU A 118 -5.33 9.27 -4.27
C GLU A 118 -4.16 8.32 -4.53
N LEU A 119 -4.46 7.02 -4.41
CA LEU A 119 -3.60 5.90 -4.78
C LEU A 119 -4.32 5.05 -5.83
N LYS A 120 -3.65 4.75 -6.93
CA LYS A 120 -4.08 3.76 -7.92
C LYS A 120 -3.27 2.48 -7.75
N VAL A 121 -3.94 1.35 -7.54
CA VAL A 121 -3.32 0.02 -7.47
C VAL A 121 -3.51 -0.70 -8.80
N VAL A 122 -2.41 -1.09 -9.44
CA VAL A 122 -2.34 -1.77 -10.74
C VAL A 122 -1.59 -3.11 -10.64
N ASN A 123 -1.68 -3.95 -11.66
CA ASN A 123 -1.08 -5.29 -11.72
C ASN A 123 -0.21 -5.53 -12.99
N GLU A 124 0.31 -4.44 -13.57
CA GLU A 124 1.07 -4.45 -14.84
C GLU A 124 2.39 -5.24 -14.72
#